data_AF-A0A3B0SDE6-F1
#
_entry.id   AF-A0A3B0SDE6-F1
#
_cell.length_a   1.000
_cell.length_b   1.000
_cell.length_c   1.000
_cell.angle_alpha   90.00
_cell.angle_beta   90.00
_cell.angle_gamma   90.00
#
_symmetry.space_group_name_H-M   'P 1'
#
loop_
_entity.id
_entity.type
_entity.pdbx_description
1 polymer ?
#
loop_
_entity_poly.entity_id
_entity_poly.type
_entity_poly.pdbx_seq_one_letter_code
_entity_poly.pdbx_strand_id
1 'polypeptide(L)'
;GIVPLGVSKYNTEPNLVPHTPETARRDLEIVTAWQEIALRRHGRRLFFASDELYLLAGLQVPATDSYENYAQHENGIGMVRAFYDELDRIENGVGGEMPIVTGEWRSIPAAPALGYRASRSAHERARHAGRGDVVVLTGRYGRAALEPVVGRLQNIAGRRFRLLEVENQFFAGNVGVAGLLVGEDLVRALKSDIDPAGVYLIPDVAVVGDTFLDNVTIDSVAAAAKATVRVVETTVAGLLEGAAA
;
A
#
# COMPACT_ATOMS: atom_id res chain seq x y z
N GLY A 1 6.35 -9.11 14.04
CA GLY A 1 6.00 -9.11 12.63
C GLY A 1 7.08 -9.82 11.86
N ILE A 2 6.69 -10.60 10.86
CA ILE A 2 7.55 -11.38 9.99
C ILE A 2 7.30 -10.83 8.58
N VAL A 3 8.31 -10.18 8.04
CA VAL A 3 8.28 -9.48 6.75
C VAL A 3 9.38 -10.05 5.86
N PRO A 4 9.16 -10.19 4.54
CA PRO A 4 10.23 -10.58 3.64
C PRO A 4 11.23 -9.43 3.51
N LEU A 5 12.48 -9.78 3.24
CA LEU A 5 13.50 -8.79 2.91
C LEU A 5 13.46 -8.49 1.41
N GLY A 6 13.28 -7.21 1.06
CA GLY A 6 13.45 -6.74 -0.31
C GLY A 6 14.92 -6.74 -0.70
N VAL A 7 15.26 -7.36 -1.84
CA VAL A 7 16.65 -7.48 -2.31
C VAL A 7 16.87 -6.50 -3.47
N SER A 8 17.44 -5.32 -3.18
CA SER A 8 17.70 -4.34 -4.24
C SER A 8 18.93 -4.66 -5.09
N LYS A 9 19.06 -4.03 -6.28
CA LYS A 9 20.29 -4.07 -7.10
C LYS A 9 21.52 -3.49 -6.41
N TYR A 10 21.33 -2.74 -5.32
CA TYR A 10 22.40 -2.17 -4.52
C TYR A 10 22.89 -3.13 -3.42
N ASN A 11 22.20 -4.26 -3.22
CA ASN A 11 22.62 -5.28 -2.27
C ASN A 11 23.82 -6.07 -2.81
N THR A 12 24.86 -6.22 -1.99
CA THR A 12 26.08 -6.97 -2.32
C THR A 12 26.16 -8.33 -1.65
N GLU A 13 25.21 -8.69 -0.78
CA GLU A 13 25.22 -9.96 -0.05
C GLU A 13 24.62 -11.09 -0.91
N PRO A 14 25.42 -12.06 -1.39
CA PRO A 14 24.97 -13.10 -2.32
C PRO A 14 23.97 -14.10 -1.72
N ASN A 15 23.91 -14.22 -0.40
CA ASN A 15 22.98 -15.14 0.26
C ASN A 15 21.56 -14.58 0.42
N LEU A 16 21.36 -13.29 0.13
CA LEU A 16 20.03 -12.69 0.14
C LEU A 16 19.36 -12.88 -1.22
N VAL A 17 18.36 -13.75 -1.24
CA VAL A 17 17.58 -14.06 -2.43
C VAL A 17 16.14 -13.53 -2.31
N PRO A 18 15.51 -13.09 -3.42
CA PRO A 18 14.11 -12.71 -3.42
C PRO A 18 13.22 -13.90 -3.04
N HIS A 19 12.11 -13.64 -2.35
CA HIS A 19 11.11 -14.67 -2.08
C HIS A 19 10.41 -15.08 -3.38
N THR A 20 10.12 -16.37 -3.52
CA THR A 20 9.24 -16.91 -4.55
C THR A 20 7.86 -17.22 -3.95
N PRO A 21 6.81 -17.45 -4.76
CA PRO A 21 5.53 -17.92 -4.25
C PRO A 21 5.64 -19.19 -3.39
N GLU A 22 6.54 -20.10 -3.74
CA GLU A 22 6.78 -21.35 -3.01
C GLU A 22 7.45 -21.11 -1.66
N THR A 23 8.47 -20.25 -1.60
CA THR A 23 9.12 -19.93 -0.33
C THR A 23 8.16 -19.17 0.59
N ALA A 24 7.40 -18.21 0.06
CA ALA A 24 6.40 -17.47 0.83
C ALA A 24 5.33 -18.40 1.43
N ARG A 25 4.85 -19.41 0.69
CA ARG A 25 3.91 -20.43 1.24
C ARG A 25 4.53 -21.20 2.40
N ARG A 26 5.78 -21.63 2.25
CA ARG A 26 6.50 -22.37 3.30
C ARG A 26 6.70 -21.52 4.55
N ASP A 27 7.02 -20.24 4.39
CA ASP A 27 7.15 -19.31 5.50
C ASP A 27 5.81 -19.14 6.22
N LEU A 28 4.71 -18.99 5.47
CA LEU A 28 3.36 -18.89 6.05
C LEU A 28 2.96 -20.15 6.84
N GLU A 29 3.33 -21.34 6.37
CA GLU A 29 3.12 -22.60 7.13
C GLU A 29 3.86 -22.55 8.48
N ILE A 30 5.12 -22.11 8.48
CA ILE A 30 5.93 -21.97 9.69
C ILE A 30 5.31 -20.93 10.63
N VAL A 31 4.92 -19.76 10.11
CA VAL A 31 4.27 -18.70 10.91
C VAL A 31 2.99 -19.23 11.53
N THR A 32 2.16 -19.94 10.77
CA THR A 32 0.90 -20.51 11.27
C THR A 32 1.14 -21.51 12.40
N ALA A 33 2.11 -22.43 12.24
CA ALA A 33 2.46 -23.38 13.28
C ALA A 33 2.89 -22.68 14.58
N TRP A 34 3.69 -21.61 14.48
CA TRP A 34 4.11 -20.83 15.64
C TRP A 34 2.98 -19.98 16.24
N GLN A 35 2.05 -19.47 15.43
CA GLN A 35 0.84 -18.81 15.92
C GLN A 35 0.01 -19.75 16.79
N GLU A 36 -0.20 -21.00 16.35
CA GLU A 36 -0.94 -21.99 17.13
C GLU A 36 -0.23 -22.37 18.43
N ILE A 37 1.10 -22.54 18.39
CA ILE A 37 1.90 -22.81 19.60
C ILE A 37 1.77 -21.65 20.58
N ALA A 38 1.89 -20.42 20.11
CA ALA A 38 1.75 -19.23 20.95
C ALA A 38 0.34 -19.12 21.55
N LEU A 39 -0.69 -19.34 20.74
CA LEU A 39 -2.09 -19.31 21.20
C LEU A 39 -2.33 -20.35 22.31
N ARG A 40 -1.86 -21.59 22.12
CA ARG A 40 -2.00 -22.66 23.13
C ARG A 40 -1.24 -22.37 24.42
N ARG A 41 -0.05 -21.76 24.34
CA ARG A 41 0.83 -21.54 25.51
C ARG A 41 0.61 -20.23 26.24
N HIS A 42 0.15 -19.20 25.53
CA HIS A 42 0.08 -17.83 26.03
C HIS A 42 -1.31 -17.20 25.89
N GLY A 43 -2.29 -17.93 25.34
CA GLY A 43 -3.66 -17.44 25.14
C GLY A 43 -3.77 -16.36 24.05
N ARG A 44 -2.70 -16.12 23.29
CA ARG A 44 -2.65 -15.13 22.20
C ARG A 44 -1.61 -15.49 21.15
N ARG A 45 -1.79 -15.02 19.93
CA ARG A 45 -0.82 -15.09 18.83
C ARG A 45 0.29 -14.06 19.04
N LEU A 46 1.51 -14.43 18.67
CA LEU A 46 2.70 -13.58 18.82
C LEU A 46 3.44 -13.34 17.49
N PHE A 47 3.18 -14.20 16.50
CA PHE A 47 3.86 -14.20 15.21
C PHE A 47 2.85 -13.79 14.15
N PHE A 48 3.17 -12.80 13.34
CA PHE A 48 2.26 -12.28 12.32
C PHE A 48 3.06 -12.05 11.06
N ALA A 49 2.65 -12.73 9.98
CA ALA A 49 3.18 -12.52 8.64
C ALA A 49 2.64 -11.21 8.06
N SER A 50 3.44 -10.55 7.24
CA SER A 50 3.00 -9.41 6.45
C SER A 50 2.06 -9.82 5.34
N ASP A 51 1.22 -8.88 4.91
CA ASP A 51 0.32 -9.05 3.77
C ASP A 51 1.10 -9.38 2.50
N GLU A 52 2.35 -8.90 2.38
CA GLU A 52 3.26 -9.23 1.28
C GLU A 52 3.50 -10.73 1.14
N LEU A 53 3.66 -11.47 2.24
CA LEU A 53 3.85 -12.94 2.17
C LEU A 53 2.61 -13.63 1.61
N TYR A 54 1.40 -13.19 2.00
CA TYR A 54 0.15 -13.72 1.47
C TYR A 54 0.00 -13.41 -0.03
N LEU A 55 0.28 -12.16 -0.42
CA LEU A 55 0.19 -11.73 -1.82
C LEU A 55 1.23 -12.45 -2.69
N LEU A 56 2.47 -12.63 -2.22
CA LEU A 56 3.50 -13.43 -2.90
C LEU A 56 3.08 -14.89 -3.05
N ALA A 57 2.49 -15.48 -2.01
CA ALA A 57 1.97 -16.84 -2.01
C ALA A 57 0.71 -17.02 -2.88
N GLY A 58 0.12 -15.93 -3.42
CA GLY A 58 -1.15 -15.95 -4.12
C GLY A 58 -2.31 -16.40 -3.23
N LEU A 59 -2.22 -16.11 -1.93
CA LEU A 59 -3.22 -16.42 -0.92
C LEU A 59 -3.99 -15.16 -0.52
N GLN A 60 -5.22 -15.34 -0.06
CA GLN A 60 -5.98 -14.24 0.55
C GLN A 60 -5.35 -13.86 1.89
N VAL A 61 -5.36 -12.55 2.20
CA VAL A 61 -4.99 -12.09 3.53
C VAL A 61 -6.02 -12.58 4.56
N PRO A 62 -5.58 -12.90 5.80
CA PRO A 62 -6.47 -13.33 6.86
C PRO A 62 -7.61 -12.37 7.18
N ALA A 63 -8.68 -12.89 7.79
CA ALA A 63 -9.74 -12.08 8.39
C ALA A 63 -9.22 -11.30 9.62
N THR A 64 -9.92 -10.21 9.96
CA THR A 64 -9.65 -9.30 11.09
C THR A 64 -9.30 -10.04 12.40
N ASP A 65 -10.07 -11.07 12.76
CA ASP A 65 -9.87 -11.88 13.98
C ASP A 65 -8.49 -12.58 14.05
N SER A 66 -7.84 -12.79 12.92
CA SER A 66 -6.50 -13.39 12.87
C SER A 66 -5.41 -12.43 13.34
N TYR A 67 -5.69 -11.11 13.36
CA TYR A 67 -4.76 -10.06 13.75
C TYR A 67 -4.96 -9.58 15.20
N GLU A 68 -5.90 -10.19 15.95
CA GLU A 68 -6.27 -9.78 17.30
C GLU A 68 -6.57 -8.26 17.36
N ASN A 69 -5.83 -7.50 18.17
CA ASN A 69 -6.01 -6.05 18.31
C ASN A 69 -5.11 -5.21 17.37
N TYR A 70 -4.63 -5.76 16.25
CA TYR A 70 -3.76 -5.06 15.29
C TYR A 70 -2.47 -4.47 15.89
N ALA A 71 -1.87 -5.15 16.86
CA ALA A 71 -0.71 -4.63 17.62
C ALA A 71 0.54 -4.30 16.76
N GLN A 72 0.59 -4.66 15.47
CA GLN A 72 1.73 -4.48 14.57
C GLN A 72 1.36 -3.93 13.17
N HIS A 73 0.22 -3.24 13.04
CA HIS A 73 -0.35 -2.84 11.76
C HIS A 73 0.63 -2.11 10.81
N GLU A 74 1.47 -1.24 11.36
CA GLU A 74 2.27 -0.27 10.60
C GLU A 74 3.50 -0.85 9.86
N ASN A 75 3.75 -2.17 9.96
CA ASN A 75 4.86 -2.83 9.25
C ASN A 75 4.38 -3.77 8.13
N GLY A 76 3.30 -3.40 7.43
CA GLY A 76 2.75 -4.19 6.32
C GLY A 76 1.93 -5.40 6.78
N ILE A 77 1.39 -5.40 8.00
CA ILE A 77 0.60 -6.50 8.57
C ILE A 77 -0.84 -6.04 8.73
N GLY A 78 -1.77 -6.64 7.98
CA GLY A 78 -3.20 -6.36 8.08
C GLY A 78 -3.66 -5.05 7.42
N MET A 79 -2.80 -4.40 6.63
CA MET A 79 -3.14 -3.19 5.86
C MET A 79 -4.18 -3.51 4.78
N VAL A 80 -4.03 -4.62 4.06
CA VAL A 80 -4.98 -5.05 3.03
C VAL A 80 -6.32 -5.40 3.67
N ARG A 81 -6.30 -6.09 4.82
CA ARG A 81 -7.54 -6.41 5.55
C ARG A 81 -8.23 -5.15 6.07
N ALA A 82 -7.48 -4.20 6.63
CA ALA A 82 -8.05 -2.93 7.09
C ALA A 82 -8.67 -2.13 5.93
N PHE A 83 -8.02 -2.12 4.76
CA PHE A 83 -8.58 -1.51 3.55
C PHE A 83 -9.91 -2.18 3.14
N TYR A 84 -9.98 -3.51 3.17
CA TYR A 84 -11.24 -4.22 2.90
C TYR A 84 -12.31 -3.94 3.95
N ASP A 85 -11.96 -3.89 5.24
CA ASP A 85 -12.89 -3.56 6.33
C ASP A 85 -13.44 -2.13 6.22
N GLU A 86 -12.61 -1.19 5.76
CA GLU A 86 -13.05 0.18 5.44
C GLU A 86 -14.03 0.20 4.27
N LEU A 87 -13.73 -0.53 3.20
CA LEU A 87 -14.60 -0.63 2.04
C LEU A 87 -15.96 -1.26 2.39
N ASP A 88 -15.93 -2.37 3.12
CA ASP A 88 -17.12 -3.08 3.59
C ASP A 88 -18.02 -2.13 4.41
N ARG A 89 -17.44 -1.27 5.27
CA ARG A 89 -18.22 -0.31 6.07
C ARG A 89 -18.81 0.83 5.23
N ILE A 90 -18.02 1.42 4.34
CA ILE A 90 -18.48 2.51 3.46
C ILE A 90 -19.64 2.04 2.58
N GLU A 91 -19.54 0.84 2.00
CA GLU A 91 -20.61 0.28 1.17
C GLU A 91 -21.90 -0.01 1.97
N ASN A 92 -21.76 -0.52 3.18
CA ASN A 92 -22.92 -0.88 4.00
C ASN A 92 -23.48 0.29 4.83
N GLY A 93 -22.90 1.49 4.73
CA GLY A 93 -23.31 2.67 5.51
C GLY A 93 -23.17 2.49 7.02
N VAL A 94 -22.31 1.56 7.47
CA VAL A 94 -22.14 1.25 8.89
C VAL A 94 -21.15 2.26 9.49
N GLY A 95 -21.69 3.34 10.06
CA GLY A 95 -20.96 4.30 10.88
C GLY A 95 -20.66 3.75 12.28
N GLY A 96 -19.84 2.71 12.37
CA GLY A 96 -19.29 2.22 13.63
C GLY A 96 -17.89 2.79 13.87
N GLU A 97 -17.53 3.04 15.14
CA GLU A 97 -16.17 3.43 15.53
C GLU A 97 -15.15 2.50 14.88
N MET A 98 -14.21 3.11 14.13
CA MET A 98 -12.95 2.44 13.80
C MET A 98 -12.38 1.88 15.11
N PRO A 99 -11.83 0.65 15.17
CA PRO A 99 -10.58 0.57 15.89
C PRO A 99 -9.69 1.55 15.14
N ILE A 100 -9.39 2.69 15.77
CA ILE A 100 -8.48 3.67 15.22
C ILE A 100 -7.17 2.91 14.96
N VAL A 101 -6.96 2.45 13.72
CA VAL A 101 -5.68 1.91 13.29
C VAL A 101 -4.77 3.04 12.80
N THR A 102 -5.04 4.26 13.25
CA THR A 102 -4.05 5.31 13.47
C THR A 102 -3.78 5.36 14.97
N GLY A 103 -3.14 4.31 15.47
CA GLY A 103 -3.06 4.08 16.90
C GLY A 103 -2.41 5.26 17.66
N GLU A 104 -2.79 5.34 18.92
CA GLU A 104 -2.26 6.18 20.02
C GLU A 104 -0.74 6.00 20.29
N TRP A 105 0.04 5.60 19.28
CA TRP A 105 1.49 5.34 19.33
C TRP A 105 2.33 6.54 18.89
N ARG A 106 1.70 7.67 18.57
CA ARG A 106 2.41 8.96 18.41
C ARG A 106 3.12 9.39 19.71
N SER A 107 2.69 8.89 20.88
CA SER A 107 3.19 9.31 22.19
C SER A 107 4.13 8.31 22.88
N ILE A 108 4.44 7.17 22.29
CA ILE A 108 5.63 6.42 22.69
C ILE A 108 6.75 6.89 21.74
N PRO A 109 7.91 7.35 22.25
CA PRO A 109 9.00 7.70 21.37
C PRO A 109 9.52 6.44 20.68
N ALA A 110 8.90 6.09 19.55
CA ALA A 110 9.54 5.25 18.56
C ALA A 110 10.84 5.94 18.12
N ALA A 111 11.82 5.16 17.67
CA ALA A 111 13.02 5.69 17.03
C ALA A 111 12.64 6.86 16.11
N PRO A 112 13.41 7.98 16.11
CA PRO A 112 13.01 9.25 15.52
C PRO A 112 12.32 9.09 14.18
N ALA A 113 11.27 9.88 13.94
CA ALA A 113 10.51 9.91 12.70
C ALA A 113 11.36 10.38 11.50
N LEU A 114 12.32 9.55 11.11
CA LEU A 114 13.26 9.75 10.01
C LEU A 114 12.95 8.73 8.92
N GLY A 115 12.97 9.17 7.66
CA GLY A 115 12.61 8.34 6.51
C GLY A 115 11.09 8.12 6.39
N TYR A 116 10.66 6.89 6.18
CA TYR A 116 9.25 6.50 5.95
C TYR A 116 8.26 6.94 7.06
N ARG A 117 8.79 7.28 8.24
CA ARG A 117 8.05 7.75 9.43
C ARG A 117 7.86 9.26 9.50
N ALA A 118 8.43 10.04 8.57
CA ALA A 118 8.37 11.49 8.61
C ALA A 118 6.92 11.99 8.47
N SER A 119 6.60 13.11 9.14
CA SER A 119 5.31 13.78 9.02
C SER A 119 5.07 14.19 7.56
N ARG A 120 4.06 13.59 6.92
CA ARG A 120 3.69 13.88 5.53
C ARG A 120 2.90 15.18 5.47
N SER A 121 3.32 16.11 4.61
CA SER A 121 2.62 17.39 4.42
C SER A 121 1.34 17.17 3.62
N ALA A 122 0.25 17.80 4.07
CA ALA A 122 -0.96 17.94 3.28
C ALA A 122 -0.66 18.91 2.12
N HIS A 123 -0.26 18.37 0.97
CA HIS A 123 -0.12 19.18 -0.25
C HIS A 123 -1.49 19.71 -0.68
N GLU A 124 -1.51 20.96 -1.14
CA GLU A 124 -2.72 21.71 -1.49
C GLU A 124 -3.63 20.93 -2.46
N ARG A 125 -4.93 20.91 -2.12
CA ARG A 125 -6.03 20.35 -2.91
C ARG A 125 -6.07 20.97 -4.31
N ALA A 126 -5.53 20.26 -5.30
CA ALA A 126 -5.52 20.68 -6.70
C ALA A 126 -6.89 20.56 -7.38
N ARG A 127 -7.19 21.55 -8.24
CA ARG A 127 -8.47 21.84 -8.91
C ARG A 127 -9.03 20.68 -9.76
N HIS A 128 -10.38 20.61 -9.80
CA HIS A 128 -11.28 19.80 -10.65
C HIS A 128 -10.64 18.70 -11.53
N ALA A 129 -10.87 17.42 -11.19
CA ALA A 129 -10.48 16.32 -12.06
C ALA A 129 -11.20 16.39 -13.42
N GLY A 130 -10.45 16.05 -14.47
CA GLY A 130 -11.00 15.95 -15.83
C GLY A 130 -12.01 14.81 -15.95
N ARG A 131 -12.84 14.82 -17.01
CA ARG A 131 -13.88 13.81 -17.28
C ARG A 131 -13.37 12.38 -17.57
N GLY A 132 -12.08 12.10 -17.46
CA GLY A 132 -11.49 10.77 -17.72
C GLY A 132 -11.48 9.82 -16.51
N ASP A 133 -10.84 8.67 -16.66
CA ASP A 133 -10.74 7.65 -15.60
C ASP A 133 -9.94 8.15 -14.39
N VAL A 134 -10.24 7.61 -13.21
CA VAL A 134 -9.39 7.73 -12.02
C VAL A 134 -8.30 6.67 -12.13
N VAL A 135 -7.04 7.09 -12.21
CA VAL A 135 -5.92 6.17 -12.39
C VAL A 135 -5.14 6.08 -11.08
N VAL A 136 -5.15 4.92 -10.44
CA VAL A 136 -4.41 4.67 -9.20
C VAL A 136 -3.03 4.11 -9.55
N LEU A 137 -1.97 4.84 -9.21
CA LEU A 137 -0.60 4.37 -9.34
C LEU A 137 -0.25 3.52 -8.13
N THR A 138 0.20 2.30 -8.36
CA THR A 138 0.56 1.38 -7.27
C THR A 138 1.66 0.42 -7.71
N GLY A 139 2.43 -0.10 -6.75
CA GLY A 139 3.30 -1.25 -7.01
C GLY A 139 2.48 -2.54 -7.21
N ARG A 140 3.17 -3.59 -7.67
CA ARG A 140 2.61 -4.93 -7.94
C ARG A 140 1.71 -5.49 -6.83
N TYR A 141 2.12 -5.35 -5.57
CA TYR A 141 1.33 -5.89 -4.44
C TYR A 141 0.08 -5.07 -4.16
N GLY A 142 0.16 -3.74 -4.28
CA GLY A 142 -1.03 -2.91 -4.16
C GLY A 142 -1.99 -3.15 -5.32
N ARG A 143 -1.50 -3.46 -6.54
CA ARG A 143 -2.36 -3.94 -7.64
C ARG A 143 -3.07 -5.23 -7.23
N ALA A 144 -2.32 -6.23 -6.76
CA ALA A 144 -2.89 -7.51 -6.33
C ALA A 144 -3.94 -7.37 -5.22
N ALA A 145 -3.77 -6.40 -4.31
CA ALA A 145 -4.73 -6.07 -3.26
C ALA A 145 -5.95 -5.29 -3.76
N LEU A 146 -5.80 -4.41 -4.75
CA LEU A 146 -6.89 -3.57 -5.25
C LEU A 146 -7.72 -4.26 -6.35
N GLU A 147 -7.13 -5.15 -7.14
CA GLU A 147 -7.81 -5.82 -8.27
C GLU A 147 -9.14 -6.50 -7.86
N PRO A 148 -9.24 -7.22 -6.72
CA PRO A 148 -10.50 -7.86 -6.32
C PRO A 148 -11.61 -6.88 -5.93
N VAL A 149 -11.26 -5.63 -5.61
CA VAL A 149 -12.19 -4.63 -5.04
C VAL A 149 -12.32 -3.36 -5.88
N VAL A 150 -11.59 -3.23 -6.98
CA VAL A 150 -11.66 -2.03 -7.83
C VAL A 150 -13.07 -1.79 -8.37
N GLY A 151 -13.82 -2.84 -8.72
CA GLY A 151 -15.21 -2.72 -9.18
C GLY A 151 -16.13 -2.12 -8.11
N ARG A 152 -15.89 -2.44 -6.85
CA ARG A 152 -16.61 -1.89 -5.69
C ARG A 152 -16.34 -0.39 -5.53
N LEU A 153 -15.06 0.00 -5.59
CA LEU A 153 -14.65 1.41 -5.57
C LEU A 153 -15.32 2.22 -6.69
N GLN A 154 -15.39 1.66 -7.90
CA GLN A 154 -16.06 2.30 -9.04
C GLN A 154 -17.54 2.54 -8.81
N ASN A 155 -18.24 1.55 -8.22
CA ASN A 155 -19.66 1.65 -7.93
C ASN A 155 -19.95 2.77 -6.92
N ILE A 156 -19.12 2.88 -5.88
CA ILE A 156 -19.26 3.93 -4.85
C ILE A 156 -18.94 5.31 -5.45
N ALA A 157 -17.84 5.42 -6.21
CA ALA A 157 -17.40 6.69 -6.76
C ALA A 157 -18.23 7.16 -7.97
N GLY A 158 -19.03 6.28 -8.58
CA GLY A 158 -19.73 6.57 -9.84
C GLY A 158 -18.79 6.89 -11.01
N ARG A 159 -17.53 6.45 -10.94
CA ARG A 159 -16.47 6.77 -11.89
C ARG A 159 -15.57 5.55 -12.10
N ARG A 160 -15.06 5.38 -13.32
CA ARG A 160 -14.16 4.26 -13.65
C ARG A 160 -12.80 4.44 -12.97
N PHE A 161 -12.31 3.35 -12.37
CA PHE A 161 -11.00 3.25 -11.75
C PHE A 161 -10.13 2.34 -12.61
N ARG A 162 -8.89 2.75 -12.84
CA ARG A 162 -7.88 1.97 -13.53
C ARG A 162 -6.64 1.87 -12.66
N LEU A 163 -6.11 0.67 -12.52
CA LEU A 163 -4.86 0.43 -11.78
C LEU A 163 -3.69 0.50 -12.76
N LEU A 164 -2.83 1.49 -12.57
CA LEU A 164 -1.56 1.61 -13.29
C LEU A 164 -0.46 1.04 -12.40
N GLU A 165 0.00 -0.17 -12.74
CA GLU A 165 1.11 -0.79 -12.04
C GLU A 165 2.42 -0.08 -12.39
N VAL A 166 3.16 0.30 -11.35
CA VAL A 166 4.47 0.93 -11.45
C VAL A 166 5.51 -0.15 -11.15
N GLU A 167 6.21 -0.59 -12.18
CA GLU A 167 7.32 -1.53 -12.04
C GLU A 167 8.51 -0.83 -11.35
N ASN A 168 8.98 -1.41 -10.25
CA ASN A 168 10.08 -0.85 -9.45
C ASN A 168 11.44 -1.21 -10.05
N GLN A 169 11.83 -0.56 -11.14
CA GLN A 169 13.13 -0.79 -11.78
C GLN A 169 14.28 -0.20 -10.95
N PHE A 170 13.99 0.80 -10.11
CA PHE A 170 14.99 1.38 -9.21
C PHE A 170 15.57 0.35 -8.24
N PHE A 171 14.73 -0.47 -7.62
CA PHE A 171 15.14 -1.54 -6.69
C PHE A 171 15.16 -2.95 -7.33
N ALA A 172 15.39 -3.07 -8.64
CA ALA A 172 15.55 -4.34 -9.36
C ALA A 172 14.29 -5.20 -9.56
N GLY A 173 13.09 -4.62 -9.42
CA GLY A 173 11.82 -5.22 -9.85
C GLY A 173 11.17 -6.20 -8.88
N ASN A 174 11.90 -6.70 -7.87
CA ASN A 174 11.33 -7.62 -6.87
C ASN A 174 10.62 -6.91 -5.71
N VAL A 175 10.76 -5.59 -5.60
CA VAL A 175 10.10 -4.77 -4.58
C VAL A 175 8.77 -4.27 -5.11
N GLY A 176 7.66 -4.86 -4.67
CA GLY A 176 6.31 -4.59 -5.19
C GLY A 176 5.42 -3.67 -4.34
N VAL A 177 5.93 -3.09 -3.26
CA VAL A 177 5.14 -2.28 -2.31
C VAL A 177 4.96 -0.84 -2.77
N ALA A 178 3.81 -0.24 -2.45
CA ALA A 178 3.49 1.15 -2.79
C ALA A 178 4.42 2.18 -2.12
N GLY A 179 4.90 1.90 -0.90
CA GLY A 179 5.78 2.81 -0.16
C GLY A 179 7.22 2.89 -0.68
N LEU A 180 7.60 2.06 -1.65
CA LEU A 180 8.93 2.06 -2.27
C LEU A 180 8.89 2.43 -3.76
N LEU A 181 7.80 3.05 -4.20
CA LEU A 181 7.72 3.68 -5.51
C LEU A 181 8.61 4.93 -5.53
N VAL A 182 9.43 5.06 -6.57
CA VAL A 182 10.31 6.22 -6.77
C VAL A 182 9.82 7.08 -7.94
N GLY A 183 10.26 8.34 -8.00
CA GLY A 183 9.75 9.28 -8.98
C GLY A 183 10.11 8.92 -10.42
N GLU A 184 11.30 8.39 -10.68
CA GLU A 184 11.70 7.94 -12.02
C GLU A 184 10.76 6.85 -12.57
N ASP A 185 10.41 5.87 -11.74
CA ASP A 185 9.52 4.77 -12.12
C ASP A 185 8.08 5.25 -12.30
N LEU A 186 7.62 6.18 -11.46
CA LEU A 186 6.33 6.87 -11.64
C LEU A 186 6.27 7.63 -12.96
N VAL A 187 7.30 8.41 -13.30
CA VAL A 187 7.41 9.14 -14.57
C VAL A 187 7.39 8.17 -15.75
N ARG A 188 8.09 7.04 -15.65
CA ARG A 188 8.11 5.98 -16.67
C ARG A 188 6.71 5.41 -16.89
N ALA A 189 6.02 5.04 -15.81
CA ALA A 189 4.66 4.49 -15.86
C ALA A 189 3.67 5.50 -16.46
N LEU A 190 3.71 6.76 -16.03
CA LEU A 190 2.85 7.84 -16.56
C LEU A 190 3.05 8.08 -18.05
N LYS A 191 4.30 8.04 -18.53
CA LYS A 191 4.60 8.18 -19.97
C LYS A 191 4.11 7.00 -20.79
N SER A 192 4.14 5.79 -20.21
CA SER A 192 3.66 4.57 -20.85
C SER A 192 2.14 4.45 -20.92
N ASP A 193 1.43 5.20 -20.08
CA ASP A 193 -0.03 5.19 -20.03
C ASP A 193 -0.64 5.88 -21.26
N ILE A 194 -1.19 5.12 -22.20
CA ILE A 194 -1.78 5.65 -23.44
C ILE A 194 -3.27 5.95 -23.31
N ASP A 195 -3.93 5.46 -22.26
CA ASP A 195 -5.36 5.62 -22.07
C ASP A 195 -5.70 7.01 -21.49
N PRO A 196 -6.91 7.55 -21.74
CA PRO A 196 -7.34 8.80 -21.13
C PRO A 196 -7.37 8.69 -19.59
N ALA A 197 -6.84 9.71 -18.94
CA ALA A 197 -6.90 9.89 -17.49
C ALA A 197 -7.59 11.21 -17.16
N GLY A 198 -8.45 11.20 -16.15
CA GLY A 198 -9.00 12.43 -15.58
C GLY A 198 -8.26 12.89 -14.34
N VAL A 199 -7.67 11.95 -13.60
CA VAL A 199 -6.79 12.20 -12.45
C VAL A 199 -5.88 10.99 -12.22
N TYR A 200 -4.66 11.23 -11.79
CA TYR A 200 -3.69 10.24 -11.32
C TYR A 200 -3.58 10.33 -9.80
N LEU A 201 -3.77 9.22 -9.10
CA LEU A 201 -3.68 9.12 -7.65
C LEU A 201 -2.38 8.40 -7.28
N ILE A 202 -1.54 9.07 -6.50
CA ILE A 202 -0.28 8.54 -5.96
C ILE A 202 -0.48 8.31 -4.46
N PRO A 203 -0.11 7.15 -3.92
CA PRO A 203 -0.24 6.87 -2.50
C PRO A 203 0.75 7.73 -1.69
N ASP A 204 0.26 8.36 -0.62
CA ASP A 204 1.04 9.20 0.29
C ASP A 204 2.26 8.47 0.88
N VAL A 205 2.18 7.15 1.05
CA VAL A 205 3.28 6.33 1.54
C VAL A 205 4.52 6.33 0.64
N ALA A 206 4.38 6.69 -0.65
CA ALA A 206 5.50 6.80 -1.58
C ALA A 206 6.27 8.13 -1.44
N VAL A 207 5.72 9.11 -0.73
CA VAL A 207 6.22 10.49 -0.69
C VAL A 207 6.92 10.77 0.65
N VAL A 208 8.08 11.41 0.57
CA VAL A 208 8.87 11.90 1.70
C VAL A 208 8.97 13.43 1.60
N GLY A 209 8.12 14.13 2.34
CA GLY A 209 8.00 15.60 2.21
C GLY A 209 7.36 15.98 0.86
N ASP A 210 8.14 16.57 -0.02
CA ASP A 210 7.77 16.98 -1.39
C ASP A 210 8.49 16.16 -2.49
N THR A 211 9.21 15.11 -2.09
CA THR A 211 10.04 14.28 -2.98
C THR A 211 9.76 12.79 -2.79
N PHE A 212 10.23 11.98 -3.75
CA PHE A 212 10.32 10.53 -3.66
C PHE A 212 11.72 10.11 -3.18
N LEU A 213 11.93 8.81 -2.92
CA LEU A 213 13.21 8.30 -2.39
C LEU A 213 14.43 8.56 -3.29
N ASP A 214 14.21 8.80 -4.57
CA ASP A 214 15.23 9.17 -5.56
C ASP A 214 15.44 10.69 -5.69
N ASN A 215 14.85 11.49 -4.79
CA ASN A 215 14.86 12.96 -4.77
C ASN A 215 14.12 13.63 -5.94
N VAL A 216 13.36 12.88 -6.73
CA VAL A 216 12.46 13.46 -7.73
C VAL A 216 11.30 14.17 -7.00
N THR A 217 10.93 15.37 -7.44
CA THR A 217 9.82 16.13 -6.81
C THR A 217 8.46 15.68 -7.31
N ILE A 218 7.41 15.89 -6.52
CA ILE A 218 6.02 15.70 -6.95
C ILE A 218 5.73 16.50 -8.23
N ASP A 219 6.23 17.74 -8.31
CA ASP A 219 6.05 18.60 -9.49
C ASP A 219 6.70 18.00 -10.74
N SER A 220 7.85 17.35 -10.60
CA SER A 220 8.52 16.68 -11.72
C SER A 220 7.70 15.48 -12.23
N VAL A 221 7.08 14.73 -11.32
CA VAL A 221 6.15 13.64 -11.66
C VAL A 221 4.88 14.20 -12.32
N ALA A 222 4.31 15.26 -11.76
CA ALA A 222 3.11 15.92 -12.29
C ALA A 222 3.35 16.50 -13.70
N ALA A 223 4.53 17.05 -13.97
CA ALA A 223 4.90 17.56 -15.29
C ALA A 223 4.97 16.46 -16.38
N ALA A 224 5.17 15.19 -15.99
CA ALA A 224 5.15 14.06 -16.91
C ALA A 224 3.75 13.47 -17.14
N ALA A 225 2.77 13.84 -16.31
CA ALA A 225 1.42 13.30 -16.36
C ALA A 225 0.55 14.01 -17.41
N LYS A 226 -0.38 13.25 -18.01
CA LYS A 226 -1.36 13.78 -18.98
C LYS A 226 -2.60 14.39 -18.32
N ALA A 227 -2.73 14.25 -17.00
CA ALA A 227 -3.83 14.72 -16.18
C ALA A 227 -3.32 15.12 -14.80
N THR A 228 -4.18 15.73 -13.99
CA THR A 228 -3.85 16.16 -12.62
C THR A 228 -3.31 14.99 -11.80
N VAL A 229 -2.17 15.18 -11.15
CA VAL A 229 -1.64 14.25 -10.15
C VAL A 229 -2.07 14.69 -8.76
N ARG A 230 -2.52 13.74 -7.94
CA ARG A 230 -2.88 13.95 -6.54
C ARG A 230 -2.21 12.92 -5.67
N VAL A 231 -1.61 13.38 -4.58
CA VAL A 231 -1.19 12.50 -3.50
C VAL A 231 -2.39 12.27 -2.60
N VAL A 232 -2.72 11.00 -2.34
CA VAL A 232 -3.88 10.61 -1.54
C VAL A 232 -3.47 9.67 -0.42
N GLU A 233 -4.21 9.73 0.68
CA GLU A 233 -4.04 8.76 1.76
C GLU A 233 -4.27 7.33 1.23
N THR A 234 -3.46 6.40 1.70
CA THR A 234 -3.52 4.98 1.29
C THR A 234 -4.69 4.25 1.99
N THR A 235 -5.90 4.77 1.83
CA THR A 235 -7.17 4.30 2.41
C THR A 235 -8.28 4.31 1.36
N VAL A 236 -9.41 3.67 1.64
CA VAL A 236 -10.60 3.71 0.76
C VAL A 236 -11.13 5.14 0.67
N ALA A 237 -11.25 5.84 1.82
CA ALA A 237 -11.66 7.23 1.85
C ALA A 237 -10.73 8.13 1.01
N GLY A 238 -9.41 7.98 1.13
CA GLY A 238 -8.44 8.75 0.36
C GLY A 238 -8.57 8.55 -1.15
N LEU A 239 -8.81 7.30 -1.61
CA LEU A 239 -9.08 7.02 -3.02
C LEU A 239 -10.38 7.65 -3.51
N LEU A 240 -11.45 7.59 -2.72
CA LEU A 240 -12.76 8.17 -3.07
C LEU A 240 -12.72 9.71 -3.10
N GLU A 241 -12.07 10.34 -2.12
CA GLU A 241 -11.85 11.79 -2.09
C GLU A 241 -11.02 12.25 -3.28
N GLY A 242 -9.94 11.52 -3.59
CA GLY A 242 -9.10 11.79 -4.77
C GLY A 242 -9.86 11.68 -6.09
N ALA A 243 -10.88 10.82 -6.15
CA ALA A 243 -11.73 10.60 -7.33
C ALA A 243 -12.84 11.65 -7.51
N ALA A 244 -13.35 12.23 -6.42
CA ALA A 244 -14.52 13.11 -6.41
C ALA A 244 -14.21 14.57 -6.78
N ALA A 245 -13.02 15.06 -6.41
CA ALA A 245 -12.57 16.40 -6.71
C ALA A 245 -12.08 16.54 -8.15
#